data_AF-A0A818AXQ5-F1
#
_entry.id   AF-A0A818AXQ5-F1
#
_cell.length_a   1.000
_cell.length_b   1.000
_cell.length_c   1.000
_cell.angle_alpha   90.00
_cell.angle_beta   90.00
_cell.angle_gamma   90.00
#
_symmetry.space_group_name_H-M   'P 1'
#
loop_
_entity.id
_entity.type
_entity.pdbx_description
1 polymer ?
#
loop_
_entity_poly.entity_id
_entity_poly.type
_entity_poly.pdbx_seq_one_letter_code
_entity_poly.pdbx_strand_id
1 'polypeptide(L)'
;MSAVRHVFPAAKHSGCLFHFTQCIHRKIMSLGLGADYAQVVTIRQQCKELMGLSLMPICEVKQQFKRIREISSSSLDDLFEYFERQWIKGMCSPINVEFE
;
A
#
# COMPACT_ATOMS: atom_id res chain seq x y z
N MET A 1 -6.63 20.76 -10.64
CA MET A 1 -5.50 20.33 -11.51
C MET A 1 -4.19 20.55 -10.77
N SER A 2 -3.24 19.61 -10.80
CA SER A 2 -1.93 19.77 -10.14
C SER A 2 -1.02 20.73 -10.92
N ALA A 3 -0.38 21.69 -10.24
CA ALA A 3 0.55 22.64 -10.86
C ALA A 3 1.65 21.95 -11.69
N VAL A 4 2.10 20.78 -11.23
CA VAL A 4 3.12 19.97 -11.90
C VAL A 4 2.64 19.50 -13.29
N ARG A 5 1.36 19.09 -13.42
CA ARG A 5 0.79 18.67 -14.72
C ARG A 5 0.62 19.85 -15.68
N HIS A 6 0.45 21.06 -15.16
CA HIS A 6 0.32 22.27 -15.97
C HIS A 6 1.68 22.73 -16.52
N VAL A 7 2.71 22.73 -15.66
CA VAL A 7 4.06 23.18 -16.03
C VAL A 7 4.82 22.12 -16.85
N PHE A 8 4.59 20.83 -16.58
CA PHE A 8 5.29 19.72 -17.26
C PHE A 8 4.32 18.74 -17.91
N PRO A 9 3.56 19.16 -18.93
CA PRO A 9 2.49 18.33 -19.51
C PRO A 9 2.99 17.05 -20.21
N ALA A 10 4.24 17.05 -20.68
CA ALA A 10 4.86 15.88 -21.33
C ALA A 10 5.48 14.88 -20.33
N ALA A 11 5.59 15.23 -19.05
CA ALA A 11 6.19 14.35 -18.05
C ALA A 11 5.20 13.27 -17.63
N LYS A 12 5.67 12.01 -17.56
CA LYS A 12 4.92 10.93 -16.91
C LYS A 12 5.08 11.08 -15.40
N HIS A 13 3.97 11.26 -14.70
CA HIS A 13 3.94 11.34 -13.24
C HIS A 13 3.60 9.98 -12.64
N SER A 14 4.47 9.51 -11.75
CA SER A 14 4.31 8.26 -11.02
C SER A 14 4.43 8.51 -9.52
N GLY A 15 3.83 7.63 -8.72
CA GLY A 15 4.03 7.64 -7.28
C GLY A 15 5.49 7.35 -6.90
N CYS A 16 5.91 7.83 -5.73
CA CYS A 16 7.22 7.55 -5.19
C CYS A 16 7.15 6.36 -4.23
N LEU A 17 7.87 5.28 -4.53
CA LEU A 17 7.90 4.06 -3.70
C LEU A 17 8.34 4.37 -2.26
N PHE A 18 9.32 5.25 -2.07
CA PHE A 18 9.79 5.64 -0.74
C PHE A 18 8.68 6.26 0.11
N HIS A 19 7.93 7.22 -0.44
CA HIS A 19 6.83 7.85 0.30
C HIS A 19 5.67 6.88 0.53
N PHE A 20 5.40 6.01 -0.43
CA PHE A 20 4.39 4.96 -0.30
C PHE A 20 4.71 4.01 0.86
N THR A 21 5.92 3.43 0.90
CA THR A 21 6.32 2.53 1.98
C THR A 21 6.48 3.25 3.32
N GLN A 22 6.92 4.52 3.30
CA GLN A 22 6.98 5.36 4.50
C GLN A 22 5.60 5.60 5.12
N CYS A 23 4.55 5.86 4.32
CA CYS A 23 3.18 6.01 4.83
C CYS A 23 2.71 4.74 5.55
N ILE A 24 2.95 3.58 4.95
CA ILE A 24 2.59 2.28 5.54
C ILE A 24 3.38 2.07 6.83
N HIS A 25 4.70 2.31 6.82
CA HIS A 25 5.53 2.16 8.01
C HIS A 25 5.08 3.08 9.17
N ARG A 26 4.76 4.34 8.87
CA ARG A 26 4.19 5.26 9.87
C ARG A 26 2.86 4.76 10.42
N LYS A 27 2.00 4.18 9.56
CA LYS A 27 0.76 3.55 10.03
C LYS A 27 1.04 2.38 10.97
N ILE A 28 1.97 1.48 10.62
CA ILE A 28 2.40 0.36 11.48
C ILE A 28 2.80 0.89 12.87
N MET A 29 3.65 1.92 12.93
CA MET A 29 4.05 2.52 14.21
C MET A 29 2.85 3.10 14.98
N SER A 30 1.94 3.81 14.29
CA SER A 30 0.77 4.43 14.94
C SER A 30 -0.25 3.42 15.48
N LEU A 31 -0.25 2.19 14.97
CA LEU A 31 -1.10 1.09 15.44
C LEU A 31 -0.47 0.33 16.62
N GLY A 32 0.71 0.74 17.12
CA GLY A 32 1.41 0.03 18.19
C GLY A 32 2.14 -1.24 17.73
N LEU A 33 2.15 -1.55 16.43
CA LEU A 33 2.78 -2.74 15.85
C LEU A 33 4.31 -2.64 15.72
N GLY A 34 4.93 -1.61 16.31
CA GLY A 34 6.36 -1.34 16.13
C GLY A 34 7.27 -2.45 16.65
N ALA A 35 6.97 -2.99 17.83
CA ALA A 35 7.71 -4.11 18.41
C ALA A 35 7.55 -5.38 17.56
N ASP A 36 6.32 -5.69 17.17
CA ASP A 36 6.01 -6.87 16.35
C ASP A 36 6.68 -6.79 14.98
N TYR A 37 6.63 -5.65 14.31
CA TYR A 37 7.37 -5.43 13.07
C TYR A 37 8.89 -5.62 13.27
N ALA A 38 9.43 -5.22 14.43
CA ALA A 38 10.86 -5.31 14.75
C ALA A 38 11.32 -6.68 15.27
N GLN A 39 10.43 -7.55 15.76
CA GLN A 39 10.84 -8.82 16.39
C GLN A 39 10.15 -10.06 15.81
N VAL A 40 8.94 -9.91 15.25
CA VAL A 40 8.15 -11.01 14.70
C VAL A 40 8.36 -11.08 13.19
N VAL A 41 9.13 -12.08 12.75
CA VAL A 41 9.52 -12.26 11.34
C VAL A 41 8.31 -12.37 10.42
N THR A 42 7.27 -13.10 10.82
CA THR A 42 6.05 -13.30 10.02
C THR A 42 5.28 -12.00 9.82
N ILE A 43 5.08 -11.20 10.88
CA ILE A 43 4.44 -9.89 10.81
C ILE A 43 5.24 -8.93 9.93
N ARG A 44 6.56 -8.89 10.09
CA ARG A 44 7.43 -8.07 9.25
C ARG A 44 7.29 -8.46 7.77
N GLN A 45 7.26 -9.76 7.49
CA GLN A 45 7.14 -10.29 6.14
C GLN A 45 5.79 -9.90 5.52
N GLN A 46 4.67 -10.09 6.23
CA GLN A 46 3.33 -9.68 5.79
C GLN A 46 3.23 -8.17 5.51
N CYS A 47 3.82 -7.33 6.38
CA CYS A 47 3.90 -5.89 6.16
C CYS A 47 4.71 -5.53 4.91
N LYS A 48 5.81 -6.24 4.65
CA LYS A 48 6.64 -6.04 3.45
C LYS A 48 5.95 -6.53 2.18
N GLU A 49 5.20 -7.61 2.23
CA GLU A 49 4.38 -8.10 1.12
C GLU A 49 3.30 -7.08 0.75
N LEU A 50 2.65 -6.50 1.75
CA LEU A 50 1.69 -5.41 1.56
C LEU A 50 2.34 -4.18 0.88
N MET A 51 3.55 -3.80 1.29
CA MET A 51 4.34 -2.76 0.62
C MET A 51 4.78 -3.19 -0.82
N GLY A 52 5.00 -4.47 -1.04
CA GLY A 52 5.39 -5.04 -2.32
C GLY A 52 4.31 -4.97 -3.40
N LEU A 53 3.03 -4.85 -3.01
CA LEU A 53 1.91 -4.76 -3.95
C LEU A 53 2.06 -3.62 -4.99
N SER A 54 2.77 -2.55 -4.64
CA SER A 54 3.03 -1.43 -5.56
C SER A 54 3.93 -1.80 -6.75
N LEU A 55 4.64 -2.92 -6.68
CA LEU A 55 5.55 -3.42 -7.72
C LEU A 55 4.87 -4.47 -8.62
N MET A 56 3.62 -4.81 -8.34
CA MET A 56 2.90 -5.86 -9.06
C MET A 56 2.14 -5.34 -10.28
N PRO A 57 1.87 -6.22 -11.27
CA PRO A 57 0.92 -5.93 -12.33
C PRO A 57 -0.45 -5.58 -11.77
N ILE A 58 -1.10 -4.63 -12.44
CA ILE A 58 -2.24 -3.93 -11.88
C ILE A 58 -3.48 -4.81 -11.69
N CYS A 59 -3.67 -5.74 -12.63
CA CYS A 59 -4.72 -6.73 -12.64
C CYS A 59 -4.61 -7.71 -11.46
N GLU A 60 -3.41 -7.90 -10.91
CA GLU A 60 -3.16 -8.90 -9.86
C GLU A 60 -3.26 -8.31 -8.44
N VAL A 61 -3.13 -6.98 -8.29
CA VAL A 61 -3.03 -6.35 -6.96
C VAL A 61 -4.22 -6.67 -6.07
N LYS A 62 -5.46 -6.60 -6.58
CA LYS A 62 -6.66 -6.87 -5.77
C LYS A 62 -6.70 -8.32 -5.30
N GLN A 63 -6.31 -9.26 -6.16
CA GLN A 63 -6.29 -10.68 -5.82
C GLN A 63 -5.20 -10.97 -4.79
N GLN A 64 -3.98 -10.44 -4.99
CA GLN A 64 -2.89 -10.66 -4.04
C GLN A 64 -3.13 -9.95 -2.71
N PHE A 65 -3.72 -8.76 -2.71
CA PHE A 65 -4.13 -8.09 -1.47
C PHE A 65 -5.05 -8.97 -0.62
N LYS A 66 -6.09 -9.58 -1.24
CA LYS A 66 -6.99 -10.50 -0.55
C LYS A 66 -6.25 -11.72 0.00
N ARG A 67 -5.41 -12.34 -0.83
CA ARG A 67 -4.61 -13.51 -0.44
C ARG A 67 -3.70 -13.21 0.75
N ILE A 68 -2.96 -12.09 0.71
CA ILE A 68 -2.08 -11.70 1.81
C ILE A 68 -2.90 -11.46 3.08
N ARG A 69 -4.07 -10.80 2.98
CA ARG A 69 -4.96 -10.57 4.12
C ARG A 69 -5.45 -11.87 4.75
N GLU A 70 -5.89 -12.84 3.94
CA GLU A 70 -6.41 -14.14 4.39
C GLU A 70 -5.38 -14.97 5.17
N ILE A 71 -4.10 -14.90 4.78
CA ILE A 71 -3.01 -15.62 5.45
C ILE A 71 -2.34 -14.80 6.56
N SER A 72 -2.76 -13.54 6.74
CA SER A 72 -2.15 -12.63 7.71
C SER A 72 -2.71 -12.81 9.12
N SER A 73 -1.94 -12.39 10.12
CA SER A 73 -2.44 -12.32 11.49
C SER A 73 -3.57 -11.29 11.60
N SER A 74 -4.61 -11.61 12.39
CA SER A 74 -5.69 -10.66 12.70
C SER A 74 -5.20 -9.40 13.42
N SER A 75 -4.00 -9.43 14.03
CA SER A 75 -3.38 -8.22 14.58
C SER A 75 -3.06 -7.15 13.52
N LEU A 76 -3.08 -7.52 12.24
CA LEU A 76 -2.87 -6.61 11.11
C LEU A 76 -4.16 -6.07 10.49
N ASP A 77 -5.34 -6.44 10.99
CA ASP A 77 -6.62 -6.10 10.36
C ASP A 77 -6.80 -4.58 10.16
N ASP A 78 -6.46 -3.77 11.15
CA ASP A 78 -6.52 -2.29 11.05
C ASP A 78 -5.55 -1.74 9.98
N LEU A 79 -4.41 -2.40 9.78
CA LEU A 79 -3.45 -2.04 8.73
C LEU A 79 -4.01 -2.39 7.35
N PHE A 80 -4.62 -3.58 7.20
CA PHE A 80 -5.27 -3.98 5.95
C PHE A 80 -6.46 -3.09 5.62
N GLU A 81 -7.29 -2.71 6.60
CA GLU A 81 -8.40 -1.80 6.38
C GLU A 81 -7.91 -0.41 5.95
N TYR A 82 -6.88 0.11 6.63
CA TYR A 82 -6.23 1.35 6.21
C TYR A 82 -5.73 1.27 4.77
N PHE A 83 -5.03 0.18 4.43
CA PHE A 83 -4.47 0.01 3.10
C PHE A 83 -5.56 -0.08 2.03
N GLU A 84 -6.60 -0.88 2.30
CA GLU A 84 -7.73 -1.06 1.40
C GLU A 84 -8.42 0.27 1.11
N ARG A 85 -8.69 1.05 2.16
CA ARG A 85 -9.32 2.38 2.03
C ARG A 85 -8.46 3.35 1.23
N GLN A 86 -7.14 3.32 1.41
CA GLN A 86 -6.24 4.31 0.82
C GLN A 86 -5.86 4.00 -0.62
N TRP A 87 -5.60 2.72 -0.95
CA TRP A 87 -4.98 2.32 -2.22
C TRP A 87 -5.78 1.31 -3.04
N ILE A 88 -6.73 0.57 -2.46
CA ILE A 88 -7.57 -0.38 -3.22
C ILE A 88 -8.90 0.25 -3.62
N LYS A 89 -9.54 0.98 -2.69
CA LYS A 89 -10.83 1.66 -2.86
C LYS A 89 -10.70 3.19 -2.99
N GLY A 90 -9.57 3.76 -2.57
CA GLY A 90 -9.37 5.20 -2.45
C GLY A 90 -8.91 5.92 -3.72
N MET A 91 -9.03 7.25 -3.71
CA MET A 91 -8.63 8.14 -4.81
C MET A 91 -7.11 8.22 -5.04
N CYS A 92 -6.30 7.85 -4.06
CA CYS A 92 -4.82 7.86 -4.15
C CYS A 92 -4.26 6.51 -4.61
N SER A 93 -5.02 5.82 -5.45
CA SER A 93 -4.59 4.59 -6.08
C SER A 93 -3.38 4.88 -7.00
N PRO A 94 -2.16 4.37 -6.75
CA PRO A 94 -1.12 4.31 -7.78
C PRO A 94 -1.56 3.40 -8.95
N ILE A 95 -2.65 2.68 -8.72
CA ILE A 95 -3.34 1.77 -9.60
C ILE A 95 -4.43 2.59 -10.29
N ASN A 96 -4.11 3.16 -11.45
CA ASN A 96 -5.12 3.71 -12.36
C ASN A 96 -6.05 2.54 -12.76
N VAL A 97 -7.09 2.32 -11.98
CA VAL A 97 -8.19 1.43 -12.37
C VAL A 97 -9.13 2.30 -13.18
N GLU A 98 -8.97 2.28 -14.49
CA GLU A 98 -10.12 2.52 -15.35
C GLU A 98 -11.04 1.31 -15.14
N PHE A 99 -12.18 1.57 -14.51
CA PHE A 99 -13.23 0.58 -14.35
C PHE A 99 -14.04 0.58 -15.66
N GLU A 100 -14.13 -0.58 -16.32
CA GLU A 100 -15.39 -1.00 -16.95
C GLU A 100 -16.39 -1.40 -15.85
#